data_AF-A0A2E0UK43-F1
#
_entry.id   AF-A0A2E0UK43-F1
#
_cell.length_a   1.000
_cell.length_b   1.000
_cell.length_c   1.000
_cell.angle_alpha   90.00
_cell.angle_beta   90.00
_cell.angle_gamma   90.00
#
_symmetry.space_group_name_H-M   'P 1'
#
loop_
_entity.id
_entity.type
_entity.pdbx_description
1 polymer ?
#
loop_
_entity_poly.entity_id
_entity_poly.type
_entity_poly.pdbx_seq_one_letter_code
_entity_poly.pdbx_strand_id
1 'polypeptide(L)'
;MNAMAVGIVKHDETVSAIAEGEGNPVFIVGSATGRDGIHGATFASEELSSESEEKRPSVQVGDPFTEKLLLEASLEIIKEDLVVGMQDMGAAGISCSTTEMSAKGKVGMDINLDLVPMRETGMSAYEILLSESQERMLVVGKKGKEAEIRAVFEKWDLHAVEIGKVTSDGIVRMRRDGELKAEVPADSLVLGGGAPVYIRETRRPSYLDTTLAFQQDSVPVPEDIGKVLLSLMGSPNIASKRWVYEQYDQSVRTNTVISSGGDAAVTRIKGTLKALSVSTDCNGRYVYLNPKKGAMIAVAEAARNVVCTGARPLGVTNCLNFGNPYKPEIYYQFKEACAGMGEACERFETPVTGGNVSFYNENPTGAVYPTPVIGLVGLIEDVKNITPAGFQDEGDIVFLLGKNRNEIAASEYLATIHGIVAGDAPYIDLDEEKLLQDGVLALIDAGLVKSAHDISDGGLSVALAECCIIGRRPVGASIRLYDRIRRDALYFGESQGRYVLTCAADAKRDFVQKVMEHDLEIQEIGVVGGDILTLNDDITLNVPDIHSTYYNALEQLLES
;
A
#
# COMPACT_ATOMS: atom_id res chain seq x y z
N MET A 1 -6.21 -6.84 -7.17
CA MET A 1 -6.02 -6.95 -5.71
C MET A 1 -4.55 -6.78 -5.44
N ASN A 2 -4.18 -5.91 -4.49
CA ASN A 2 -2.81 -5.72 -4.06
C ASN A 2 -2.72 -6.04 -2.56
N ALA A 3 -1.62 -6.65 -2.12
CA ALA A 3 -1.36 -6.96 -0.73
C ALA A 3 0.03 -6.44 -0.34
N MET A 4 0.09 -5.68 0.76
CA MET A 4 1.33 -5.20 1.35
C MET A 4 1.59 -5.98 2.64
N ALA A 5 2.82 -6.48 2.81
CA ALA A 5 3.28 -7.12 4.03
C ALA A 5 4.46 -6.35 4.62
N VAL A 6 4.44 -6.12 5.94
CA VAL A 6 5.53 -5.47 6.67
C VAL A 6 6.07 -6.43 7.72
N GLY A 7 7.36 -6.74 7.61
CA GLY A 7 8.09 -7.61 8.53
C GLY A 7 9.26 -6.88 9.16
N ILE A 8 9.66 -7.33 10.36
CA ILE A 8 10.90 -6.89 11.01
C ILE A 8 11.89 -8.04 11.05
N VAL A 9 13.14 -7.74 10.77
CA VAL A 9 14.28 -8.67 10.86
C VAL A 9 15.48 -7.89 11.39
N LYS A 10 16.41 -8.57 12.06
CA LYS A 10 17.68 -7.93 12.45
C LYS A 10 18.59 -7.80 11.23
N HIS A 11 19.41 -6.76 11.21
CA HIS A 11 20.29 -6.47 10.06
C HIS A 11 21.31 -7.58 9.76
N ASP A 12 21.71 -8.37 10.76
CA ASP A 12 22.63 -9.50 10.64
C ASP A 12 21.93 -10.85 10.39
N GLU A 13 20.59 -10.87 10.39
CA GLU A 13 19.75 -12.05 10.14
C GLU A 13 19.03 -11.94 8.78
N THR A 14 19.65 -11.27 7.80
CA THR A 14 19.13 -11.13 6.42
C THR A 14 19.88 -12.01 5.43
N VAL A 15 19.16 -12.51 4.42
CA VAL A 15 19.74 -13.27 3.30
C VAL A 15 19.39 -12.61 1.97
N SER A 16 20.30 -12.68 1.01
CA SER A 16 20.05 -12.19 -0.35
C SER A 16 19.58 -13.30 -1.28
N ALA A 17 18.72 -12.92 -2.22
CA ALA A 17 18.35 -13.70 -3.39
C ALA A 17 19.52 -13.80 -4.39
N ILE A 18 20.57 -14.56 -4.04
CA ILE A 18 21.81 -14.71 -4.83
C ILE A 18 22.33 -16.14 -4.75
N ALA A 19 23.00 -16.60 -5.81
CA ALA A 19 23.76 -17.85 -5.79
C ALA A 19 25.26 -17.56 -5.90
N GLU A 20 26.07 -18.15 -5.02
CA GLU A 20 27.52 -18.01 -5.09
C GLU A 20 28.21 -19.32 -4.65
N GLY A 21 29.51 -19.44 -4.94
CA GLY A 21 30.36 -20.55 -4.52
C GLY A 21 30.15 -21.82 -5.35
N GLU A 22 31.09 -22.12 -6.24
CA GLU A 22 31.03 -23.32 -7.08
C GLU A 22 30.90 -24.60 -6.24
N GLY A 23 29.93 -25.42 -6.62
CA GLY A 23 29.63 -26.68 -5.94
C GLY A 23 28.84 -26.52 -4.63
N ASN A 24 28.37 -25.32 -4.29
CA ASN A 24 27.37 -25.17 -3.25
C ASN A 24 26.06 -25.88 -3.67
N PRO A 25 25.43 -26.63 -2.76
CA PRO A 25 24.19 -27.36 -3.02
C PRO A 25 23.00 -26.42 -3.20
N VAL A 26 22.13 -26.75 -4.15
CA VAL A 26 20.86 -26.05 -4.41
C VAL A 26 19.72 -26.95 -3.95
N PHE A 27 18.94 -26.46 -3.00
CA PHE A 27 17.79 -27.14 -2.43
C PHE A 27 16.49 -26.50 -2.90
N ILE A 28 15.47 -27.34 -3.09
CA ILE A 28 14.07 -26.90 -3.02
C ILE A 28 13.52 -27.31 -1.65
N VAL A 29 12.86 -26.36 -1.00
CA VAL A 29 12.30 -26.54 0.34
C VAL A 29 10.82 -26.15 0.37
N GLY A 30 10.05 -26.75 1.28
CA GLY A 30 8.62 -26.48 1.44
C GLY A 30 7.71 -27.52 0.75
N SER A 31 6.64 -27.04 0.12
CA SER A 31 5.60 -27.87 -0.51
C SER A 31 6.08 -28.63 -1.75
N ALA A 32 5.37 -29.73 -2.07
CA ALA A 32 5.60 -30.47 -3.30
C ALA A 32 5.02 -29.75 -4.53
N THR A 33 5.72 -29.89 -5.67
CA THR A 33 5.37 -29.28 -6.96
C THR A 33 4.19 -30.01 -7.62
N GLY A 34 3.20 -29.26 -8.09
CA GLY A 34 2.04 -29.76 -8.84
C GLY A 34 1.76 -28.95 -10.11
N ARG A 35 0.69 -29.25 -10.82
CA ARG A 35 0.27 -28.52 -12.04
C ARG A 35 -0.53 -27.26 -11.69
N ASP A 36 0.05 -26.40 -10.86
CA ASP A 36 -0.57 -25.14 -10.44
C ASP A 36 -0.11 -23.96 -11.27
N GLY A 37 -1.05 -23.11 -11.68
CA GLY A 37 -0.72 -21.80 -12.23
C GLY A 37 0.16 -21.83 -13.48
N ILE A 38 0.27 -22.97 -14.17
CA ILE A 38 1.04 -23.06 -15.41
C ILE A 38 0.36 -22.14 -16.43
N HIS A 39 1.08 -21.12 -16.92
CA HIS A 39 0.59 -19.97 -17.71
C HIS A 39 -0.09 -18.83 -16.92
N GLY A 40 -0.02 -18.83 -15.59
CA GLY A 40 -0.56 -17.76 -14.73
C GLY A 40 0.00 -16.38 -15.09
N ALA A 41 1.33 -16.26 -15.18
CA ALA A 41 1.98 -15.01 -15.60
C ALA A 41 1.60 -14.55 -17.02
N THR A 42 1.38 -15.48 -17.96
CA THR A 42 0.94 -15.16 -19.32
C THR A 42 -0.50 -14.67 -19.33
N PHE A 43 -1.39 -15.33 -18.57
CA PHE A 43 -2.78 -14.90 -18.42
C PHE A 43 -2.89 -13.50 -17.79
N ALA A 44 -2.07 -13.20 -16.78
CA ALA A 44 -2.00 -11.87 -16.16
C ALA A 44 -1.44 -10.77 -17.09
N SER A 45 -0.92 -11.15 -18.27
CA SER A 45 -0.36 -10.24 -19.27
C SER A 45 -1.26 -10.08 -20.51
N GLU A 46 -2.51 -10.58 -20.46
CA GLU A 46 -3.53 -10.42 -21.52
C GLU A 46 -4.70 -9.55 -21.01
N GLU A 47 -5.39 -8.86 -21.94
CA GLU A 47 -6.62 -8.13 -21.61
C GLU A 47 -7.74 -9.10 -21.19
N LEU A 48 -8.55 -8.70 -20.20
CA LEU A 48 -9.66 -9.50 -19.72
C LEU A 48 -10.81 -9.52 -20.75
N SER A 49 -10.94 -10.65 -21.42
CA SER A 49 -11.99 -10.97 -22.40
C SER A 49 -12.64 -12.32 -22.10
N SER A 50 -13.83 -12.58 -22.66
CA SER A 50 -14.51 -13.88 -22.51
C SER A 50 -13.66 -15.05 -23.00
N GLU A 51 -12.82 -14.87 -24.03
CA GLU A 51 -11.91 -15.90 -24.53
C GLU A 51 -10.70 -16.11 -23.60
N SER A 52 -10.21 -15.06 -22.93
CA SER A 52 -9.13 -15.19 -21.94
C SER A 52 -9.63 -15.93 -20.69
N GLU A 53 -10.86 -15.70 -20.25
CA GLU A 53 -11.44 -16.35 -19.06
C GLU A 53 -11.52 -17.88 -19.20
N GLU A 54 -11.67 -18.40 -20.42
CA GLU A 54 -11.65 -19.84 -20.69
C GLU A 54 -10.24 -20.47 -20.55
N LYS A 55 -9.17 -19.66 -20.58
CA LYS A 55 -7.77 -20.10 -20.40
C LYS A 55 -7.29 -20.03 -18.96
N ARG A 56 -8.19 -19.80 -17.99
CA ARG A 56 -7.81 -19.60 -16.60
C ARG A 56 -7.08 -20.85 -16.07
N PRO A 57 -5.83 -20.72 -15.59
CA PRO A 57 -5.11 -21.87 -15.05
C PRO A 57 -5.79 -22.41 -13.79
N SER A 58 -5.37 -23.60 -13.37
CA SER A 58 -5.81 -24.23 -12.11
C SER A 58 -5.76 -23.22 -10.96
N VAL A 59 -6.83 -23.17 -10.17
CA VAL A 59 -6.96 -22.25 -9.03
C VAL A 59 -5.83 -22.54 -8.04
N GLN A 60 -4.99 -21.54 -7.80
CA GLN A 60 -3.98 -21.59 -6.74
C GLN A 60 -4.70 -21.65 -5.39
N VAL A 61 -4.39 -22.65 -4.59
CA VAL A 61 -4.86 -22.76 -3.20
C VAL A 61 -3.63 -22.68 -2.32
N GLY A 62 -3.50 -21.59 -1.58
CA GLY A 62 -2.43 -21.43 -0.60
C GLY A 62 -2.67 -22.30 0.63
N ASP A 63 -1.59 -22.74 1.26
CA ASP A 63 -1.58 -23.44 2.54
C ASP A 63 -0.86 -22.59 3.60
N PRO A 64 -1.60 -21.72 4.34
CA PRO A 64 -1.00 -20.83 5.32
C PRO A 64 -0.34 -21.57 6.50
N PHE A 65 -0.69 -22.84 6.74
CA PHE A 65 -0.03 -23.63 7.79
C PHE A 65 1.36 -24.04 7.34
N THR A 66 1.49 -24.54 6.11
CA THR A 66 2.79 -24.87 5.53
C THR A 66 3.65 -23.63 5.32
N GLU A 67 3.06 -22.50 4.90
CA GLU A 67 3.76 -21.21 4.80
C GLU A 67 4.37 -20.81 6.15
N LYS A 68 3.63 -21.00 7.25
CA LYS A 68 4.11 -20.67 8.59
C LYS A 68 5.31 -21.53 9.01
N LEU A 69 5.27 -22.83 8.73
CA LEU A 69 6.38 -23.74 9.00
C LEU A 69 7.61 -23.36 8.15
N LEU A 70 7.39 -23.05 6.88
CA LEU A 70 8.44 -22.65 5.93
C LEU A 70 9.12 -21.36 6.38
N LEU A 71 8.35 -20.38 6.84
CA LEU A 71 8.88 -19.13 7.39
C LEU A 71 9.81 -19.40 8.59
N GLU A 72 9.36 -20.19 9.57
CA GLU A 72 10.16 -20.47 10.78
C GLU A 72 11.43 -21.28 10.47
N ALA A 73 11.33 -22.31 9.62
CA ALA A 73 12.49 -23.09 9.17
C ALA A 73 13.51 -22.23 8.44
N SER A 74 13.04 -21.29 7.62
CA SER A 74 13.90 -20.42 6.82
C SER A 74 14.62 -19.38 7.68
N LEU A 75 13.93 -18.80 8.67
CA LEU A 75 14.57 -17.93 9.66
C LEU A 75 15.60 -18.69 10.50
N GLU A 76 15.36 -19.96 10.82
CA GLU A 76 16.29 -20.80 11.57
C GLU A 76 17.59 -21.06 10.80
N ILE A 77 17.53 -21.49 9.53
CA ILE A 77 18.76 -21.74 8.74
C ILE A 77 19.55 -20.47 8.43
N ILE A 78 18.88 -19.31 8.33
CA ILE A 78 19.54 -18.01 8.18
C ILE A 78 20.30 -17.67 9.46
N LYS A 79 19.65 -17.80 10.62
CA LYS A 79 20.24 -17.51 11.93
C LYS A 79 21.40 -18.45 12.27
N GLU A 80 21.34 -19.71 11.84
CA GLU A 80 22.42 -20.68 12.00
C GLU A 80 23.54 -20.52 10.97
N ASP A 81 23.45 -19.52 10.08
CA ASP A 81 24.46 -19.20 9.07
C ASP A 81 24.73 -20.38 8.11
N LEU A 82 23.68 -21.14 7.75
CA LEU A 82 23.78 -22.35 6.92
C LEU A 82 23.66 -22.09 5.42
N VAL A 83 23.18 -20.91 5.02
CA VAL A 83 22.84 -20.57 3.64
C VAL A 83 23.72 -19.46 3.07
N VAL A 84 23.89 -19.47 1.76
CA VAL A 84 24.52 -18.39 0.98
C VAL A 84 23.46 -17.44 0.46
N GLY A 85 22.36 -17.99 -0.03
CA GLY A 85 21.25 -17.23 -0.57
C GLY A 85 19.96 -18.03 -0.61
N MET A 86 18.85 -17.31 -0.73
CA MET A 86 17.51 -17.88 -0.73
C MET A 86 16.57 -16.99 -1.54
N GLN A 87 15.64 -17.60 -2.25
CA GLN A 87 14.61 -16.89 -3.00
C GLN A 87 13.27 -17.63 -2.93
N ASP A 88 12.19 -16.87 -2.82
CA ASP A 88 10.83 -17.37 -2.92
C ASP A 88 10.52 -17.84 -4.35
N MET A 89 9.59 -18.78 -4.47
CA MET A 89 9.18 -19.34 -5.76
C MET A 89 7.75 -18.94 -6.10
N GLY A 90 7.62 -17.85 -6.85
CA GLY A 90 6.34 -17.35 -7.38
C GLY A 90 6.13 -17.66 -8.86
N ALA A 91 5.85 -16.62 -9.64
CA ALA A 91 5.63 -16.70 -11.08
C ALA A 91 6.80 -17.37 -11.82
N ALA A 92 6.49 -18.29 -12.72
CA ALA A 92 7.46 -19.13 -13.44
C ALA A 92 8.41 -19.98 -12.53
N GLY A 93 8.08 -20.14 -11.25
CA GLY A 93 8.59 -21.18 -10.36
C GLY A 93 10.11 -21.39 -10.34
N ILE A 94 10.53 -22.63 -10.61
CA ILE A 94 11.94 -23.04 -10.60
C ILE A 94 12.73 -22.27 -11.67
N SER A 95 12.12 -22.06 -12.83
CA SER A 95 12.79 -21.37 -13.94
C SER A 95 13.23 -19.98 -13.51
N CYS A 96 12.30 -19.17 -12.97
CA CYS A 96 12.60 -17.80 -12.53
C CYS A 96 13.64 -17.77 -11.41
N SER A 97 13.38 -18.54 -10.34
CA SER A 97 14.19 -18.51 -9.13
C SER A 97 15.66 -18.91 -9.38
N THR A 98 15.86 -19.94 -10.22
CA THR A 98 17.22 -20.39 -10.56
C THR A 98 17.96 -19.37 -11.43
N THR A 99 17.29 -18.74 -12.39
CA THR A 99 17.93 -17.79 -13.31
C THR A 99 18.22 -16.45 -12.64
N GLU A 100 17.31 -15.94 -11.80
CA GLU A 100 17.50 -14.67 -11.09
C GLU A 100 18.65 -14.75 -10.09
N MET A 101 18.66 -15.78 -9.24
CA MET A 101 19.76 -15.99 -8.28
C MET A 101 21.10 -16.20 -8.99
N SER A 102 21.11 -16.96 -10.10
CA SER A 102 22.31 -17.21 -10.90
C SER A 102 22.84 -15.94 -11.57
N ALA A 103 21.95 -15.13 -12.17
CA ALA A 103 22.32 -13.90 -12.86
C ALA A 103 22.90 -12.87 -11.87
N LYS A 104 22.26 -12.70 -10.70
CA LYS A 104 22.75 -11.80 -9.65
C LYS A 104 24.12 -12.22 -9.13
N GLY A 105 24.35 -13.52 -8.99
CA GLY A 105 25.61 -14.12 -8.56
C GLY A 105 26.69 -14.22 -9.64
N LYS A 106 26.32 -14.00 -10.91
CA LYS A 106 27.17 -14.25 -12.09
C LYS A 106 27.73 -15.67 -12.12
N VAL A 107 26.90 -16.63 -11.74
CA VAL A 107 27.18 -18.07 -11.68
C VAL A 107 26.16 -18.83 -12.53
N GLY A 108 26.38 -20.13 -12.72
CA GLY A 108 25.40 -21.04 -13.31
C GLY A 108 24.82 -21.99 -12.26
N MET A 109 23.91 -22.86 -12.70
CA MET A 109 23.36 -23.96 -11.89
C MET A 109 23.16 -25.19 -12.76
N ASP A 110 23.42 -26.38 -12.21
CA ASP A 110 23.05 -27.66 -12.82
C ASP A 110 21.97 -28.31 -11.94
N ILE A 111 20.73 -28.32 -12.44
CA ILE A 111 19.52 -28.74 -11.72
C ILE A 111 18.99 -30.04 -12.32
N ASN A 112 18.73 -31.02 -11.46
CA ASN A 112 18.07 -32.27 -11.79
C ASN A 112 16.59 -32.24 -11.35
N LEU A 113 15.71 -32.16 -12.34
CA LEU A 113 14.26 -32.12 -12.12
C LEU A 113 13.69 -33.45 -11.62
N ASP A 114 14.41 -34.57 -11.77
CA ASP A 114 13.98 -35.88 -11.25
C ASP A 114 13.96 -35.92 -9.71
N LEU A 115 14.68 -34.99 -9.07
CA LEU A 115 14.77 -34.87 -7.61
C LEU A 115 13.72 -33.92 -7.03
N VAL A 116 13.02 -33.15 -7.85
CA VAL A 116 12.04 -32.17 -7.37
C VAL A 116 10.87 -32.93 -6.71
N PRO A 117 10.49 -32.61 -5.46
CA PRO A 117 9.31 -33.18 -4.83
C PRO A 117 8.07 -32.86 -5.67
N MET A 118 7.31 -33.89 -6.05
CA MET A 118 6.11 -33.77 -6.87
C MET A 118 4.93 -34.44 -6.17
N ARG A 119 3.76 -33.81 -6.24
CA ARG A 119 2.50 -34.42 -5.75
C ARG A 119 1.68 -35.09 -6.86
N GLU A 120 2.00 -34.80 -8.12
CA GLU A 120 1.37 -35.41 -9.30
C GLU A 120 2.39 -36.25 -10.07
N THR A 121 1.95 -37.41 -10.57
CA THR A 121 2.79 -38.28 -11.40
C THR A 121 2.77 -37.82 -12.87
N GLY A 122 3.86 -38.10 -13.59
CA GLY A 122 3.94 -37.87 -15.03
C GLY A 122 3.92 -36.40 -15.46
N MET A 123 4.19 -35.45 -14.56
CA MET A 123 4.49 -34.06 -14.94
C MET A 123 5.68 -34.05 -15.89
N SER A 124 5.70 -33.23 -16.92
CA SER A 124 6.80 -33.03 -17.87
C SER A 124 7.85 -32.05 -17.31
N ALA A 125 9.02 -31.95 -17.95
CA ALA A 125 10.03 -30.97 -17.56
C ALA A 125 9.50 -29.52 -17.64
N TYR A 126 8.66 -29.23 -18.64
CA TYR A 126 8.01 -27.95 -18.81
C TYR A 126 7.09 -27.62 -17.63
N GLU A 127 6.21 -28.55 -17.25
CA GLU A 127 5.27 -28.37 -16.15
C GLU A 127 5.98 -28.22 -14.79
N ILE A 128 7.07 -28.95 -14.54
CA ILE A 128 7.86 -28.80 -13.31
C ILE A 128 8.51 -27.41 -13.24
N LEU A 129 9.12 -26.96 -14.34
CA LEU A 129 9.87 -25.70 -14.38
C LEU A 129 8.97 -24.48 -14.14
N LEU A 130 7.77 -24.49 -14.74
CA LEU A 130 6.86 -23.35 -14.75
C LEU A 130 5.71 -23.46 -13.75
N SER A 131 5.68 -24.52 -12.95
CA SER A 131 4.70 -24.67 -11.88
C SER A 131 4.82 -23.52 -10.88
N GLU A 132 3.69 -22.89 -10.58
CA GLU A 132 3.51 -21.83 -9.59
C GLU A 132 2.87 -22.37 -8.30
N SER A 133 3.13 -23.65 -7.96
CA SER A 133 2.73 -24.21 -6.67
C SER A 133 3.27 -23.34 -5.53
N GLN A 134 2.41 -23.05 -4.55
CA GLN A 134 2.68 -22.14 -3.45
C GLN A 134 3.59 -22.77 -2.38
N GLU A 135 4.00 -21.96 -1.40
CA GLU A 135 4.82 -22.35 -0.23
C GLU A 135 6.10 -23.13 -0.58
N ARG A 136 6.88 -22.63 -1.53
CA ARG A 136 8.19 -23.17 -1.91
C ARG A 136 9.26 -22.11 -1.92
N MET A 137 10.48 -22.50 -1.56
CA MET A 137 11.66 -21.67 -1.72
C MET A 137 12.82 -22.42 -2.34
N LEU A 138 13.65 -21.69 -3.07
CA LEU A 138 14.94 -22.15 -3.56
C LEU A 138 16.03 -21.68 -2.59
N VAL A 139 16.87 -22.60 -2.12
CA VAL A 139 17.93 -22.33 -1.14
C VAL A 139 19.28 -22.75 -1.68
N VAL A 140 20.24 -21.84 -1.68
CA VAL A 140 21.65 -22.15 -1.93
C VAL A 140 22.33 -22.34 -0.57
N GLY A 141 22.58 -23.61 -0.21
CA GLY A 141 23.21 -23.98 1.04
C GLY A 141 24.72 -23.81 1.00
N LYS A 142 25.37 -23.66 2.15
CA LYS A 142 26.83 -23.75 2.24
C LYS A 142 27.27 -25.20 2.10
N LYS A 143 28.28 -25.45 1.27
CA LYS A 143 28.85 -26.79 1.10
C LYS A 143 29.36 -27.37 2.44
N GLY A 144 29.03 -28.63 2.71
CA GLY A 144 29.33 -29.31 3.97
C GLY A 144 28.29 -29.07 5.08
N LYS A 145 27.24 -28.27 4.82
CA LYS A 145 26.13 -27.97 5.73
C LYS A 145 24.81 -28.64 5.32
N GLU A 146 24.86 -29.56 4.35
CA GLU A 146 23.69 -30.20 3.76
C GLU A 146 22.86 -30.96 4.80
N ALA A 147 23.51 -31.71 5.70
CA ALA A 147 22.85 -32.49 6.73
C ALA A 147 22.16 -31.58 7.77
N GLU A 148 22.77 -30.45 8.08
CA GLU A 148 22.26 -29.47 9.06
C GLU A 148 21.01 -28.77 8.49
N ILE A 149 21.06 -28.36 7.22
CA ILE A 149 19.89 -27.81 6.50
C ILE A 149 18.73 -28.81 6.51
N ARG A 150 18.98 -30.08 6.13
CA ARG A 150 17.94 -31.12 6.11
C ARG A 150 17.34 -31.35 7.49
N ALA A 151 18.16 -31.37 8.54
CA ALA A 151 17.69 -31.57 9.91
C ALA A 151 16.75 -30.44 10.38
N VAL A 152 17.02 -29.19 9.98
CA VAL A 152 16.12 -28.06 10.30
C VAL A 152 14.77 -28.25 9.61
N PHE A 153 14.73 -28.50 8.31
CA PHE A 153 13.44 -28.67 7.61
C PHE A 153 12.68 -29.93 8.04
N GLU A 154 13.38 -31.03 8.36
CA GLU A 154 12.76 -32.24 8.93
C GLU A 154 12.11 -31.97 10.28
N LYS A 155 12.76 -31.19 11.15
CA LYS A 155 12.19 -30.74 12.44
C LYS A 155 10.86 -29.99 12.26
N TRP A 156 10.71 -29.23 11.17
CA TRP A 156 9.51 -28.48 10.84
C TRP A 156 8.52 -29.25 9.94
N ASP A 157 8.76 -30.54 9.67
CA ASP A 157 7.95 -31.41 8.81
C ASP A 157 7.83 -30.91 7.35
N LEU A 158 8.95 -30.41 6.80
CA LEU A 158 9.04 -29.87 5.45
C LEU A 158 10.03 -30.65 4.58
N HIS A 159 9.79 -30.67 3.27
CA HIS A 159 10.78 -31.16 2.34
C HIS A 159 12.01 -30.24 2.32
N ALA A 160 13.19 -30.85 2.25
CA ALA A 160 14.44 -30.19 1.87
C ALA A 160 15.24 -31.14 0.98
N VAL A 161 15.09 -30.95 -0.33
CA VAL A 161 15.70 -31.83 -1.33
C VAL A 161 16.72 -31.06 -2.14
N GLU A 162 17.96 -31.54 -2.10
CA GLU A 162 19.03 -31.07 -2.98
C GLU A 162 18.70 -31.50 -4.41
N ILE A 163 18.40 -30.52 -5.25
CA ILE A 163 18.04 -30.72 -6.65
C ILE A 163 19.20 -30.39 -7.59
N GLY A 164 20.27 -29.77 -7.10
CA GLY A 164 21.37 -29.37 -7.96
C GLY A 164 22.52 -28.70 -7.24
N LYS A 165 23.37 -28.03 -8.01
CA LYS A 165 24.56 -27.34 -7.51
C LYS A 165 24.88 -26.09 -8.33
N VAL A 166 25.55 -25.13 -7.70
CA VAL A 166 26.09 -23.94 -8.35
C VAL A 166 27.30 -24.28 -9.23
N THR A 167 27.36 -23.71 -10.44
CA THR A 167 28.49 -23.82 -11.39
C THR A 167 29.11 -22.45 -11.65
N SER A 168 30.33 -22.39 -12.22
CA SER A 168 31.07 -21.14 -12.42
C SER A 168 30.97 -20.55 -13.83
N ASP A 169 30.20 -21.15 -14.73
CA ASP A 169 30.16 -20.81 -16.16
C ASP A 169 29.01 -19.87 -16.57
N GLY A 170 28.16 -19.44 -15.62
CA GLY A 170 27.06 -18.52 -15.90
C GLY A 170 25.85 -19.15 -16.61
N ILE A 171 25.84 -20.49 -16.77
CA ILE A 171 24.82 -21.21 -17.53
C ILE A 171 23.92 -22.01 -16.58
N VAL A 172 22.61 -21.82 -16.72
CA VAL A 172 21.61 -22.63 -16.01
C VAL A 172 21.23 -23.83 -16.89
N ARG A 173 21.38 -25.03 -16.34
CA ARG A 173 21.08 -26.30 -16.99
C ARG A 173 20.00 -27.05 -16.23
N MET A 174 19.00 -27.54 -16.97
CA MET A 174 17.89 -28.31 -16.43
C MET A 174 17.93 -29.72 -17.04
N ARG A 175 18.05 -30.74 -16.19
CA ARG A 175 18.10 -32.14 -16.59
C ARG A 175 16.88 -32.90 -16.09
N ARG A 176 16.44 -33.87 -16.87
CA ARG A 176 15.37 -34.78 -16.51
C ARG A 176 15.51 -36.08 -17.27
N ASP A 177 15.25 -37.21 -16.63
CA ASP A 177 15.38 -38.55 -17.19
C ASP A 177 16.79 -38.79 -17.76
N GLY A 178 17.81 -38.19 -17.13
CA GLY A 178 19.21 -38.22 -17.58
C GLY A 178 19.53 -37.34 -18.80
N GLU A 179 18.55 -36.63 -19.38
CA GLU A 179 18.72 -35.80 -20.57
C GLU A 179 18.72 -34.30 -20.23
N LEU A 180 19.44 -33.51 -21.03
CA LEU A 180 19.41 -32.04 -20.94
C LEU A 180 18.12 -31.53 -21.61
N LYS A 181 17.26 -30.86 -20.84
CA LYS A 181 15.97 -30.33 -21.31
C LYS A 181 16.02 -28.83 -21.61
N ALA A 182 16.85 -28.08 -20.88
CA ALA A 182 17.11 -26.66 -21.13
C ALA A 182 18.55 -26.29 -20.75
N GLU A 183 19.15 -25.40 -21.53
CA GLU A 183 20.46 -24.80 -21.27
C GLU A 183 20.43 -23.34 -21.72
N VAL A 184 20.53 -22.40 -20.78
CA VAL A 184 20.38 -20.97 -21.05
C VAL A 184 21.37 -20.17 -20.20
N PRO A 185 22.04 -19.13 -20.74
CA PRO A 185 22.77 -18.18 -19.92
C PRO A 185 21.83 -17.50 -18.92
N ALA A 186 22.19 -17.45 -17.64
CA ALA A 186 21.32 -16.92 -16.58
C ALA A 186 20.85 -15.48 -16.88
N ASP A 187 21.78 -14.64 -17.37
CA ASP A 187 21.54 -13.23 -17.71
C ASP A 187 20.48 -13.05 -18.81
N SER A 188 20.27 -14.04 -19.68
CA SER A 188 19.33 -13.91 -20.79
C SER A 188 17.86 -13.85 -20.37
N LEU A 189 17.54 -14.28 -19.15
CA LEU A 189 16.16 -14.43 -18.66
C LEU A 189 15.79 -13.42 -17.56
N VAL A 190 16.64 -12.42 -17.27
CA VAL A 190 16.39 -11.42 -16.23
C VAL A 190 16.23 -10.01 -16.79
N LEU A 191 15.44 -9.18 -16.09
CA LEU A 191 15.25 -7.78 -16.42
C LEU A 191 16.58 -7.01 -16.32
N GLY A 192 16.94 -6.27 -17.37
CA GLY A 192 18.22 -5.55 -17.42
C GLY A 192 19.43 -6.40 -17.82
N GLY A 193 19.24 -7.71 -18.02
CA GLY A 193 20.18 -8.61 -18.70
C GLY A 193 19.85 -8.69 -20.19
N GLY A 194 19.59 -9.91 -20.69
CA GLY A 194 19.24 -10.16 -22.09
C GLY A 194 17.79 -9.89 -22.48
N ALA A 195 16.88 -9.67 -21.52
CA ALA A 195 15.50 -9.32 -21.82
C ALA A 195 15.40 -7.89 -22.40
N PRO A 196 14.74 -7.68 -23.56
CA PRO A 196 14.67 -6.37 -24.18
C PRO A 196 13.85 -5.38 -23.35
N VAL A 197 14.36 -4.15 -23.21
CA VAL A 197 13.63 -3.04 -22.59
C VAL A 197 12.97 -2.21 -23.67
N TYR A 198 11.65 -2.06 -23.57
CA TYR A 198 10.86 -1.28 -24.53
C TYR A 198 10.67 0.16 -24.07
N ILE A 199 11.06 1.11 -24.90
CA ILE A 199 10.61 2.50 -24.80
C ILE A 199 9.40 2.64 -25.71
N ARG A 200 8.23 2.94 -25.14
CA ARG A 200 6.98 3.03 -25.90
C ARG A 200 6.61 4.47 -26.22
N GLU A 201 5.82 4.64 -27.27
CA GLU A 201 5.22 5.92 -27.61
C GLU A 201 4.28 6.39 -26.49
N THR A 202 4.31 7.69 -26.18
CA THR A 202 3.42 8.33 -25.21
C THR A 202 2.60 9.40 -25.89
N ARG A 203 1.30 9.46 -25.62
CA ARG A 203 0.40 10.54 -26.08
C ARG A 203 -0.47 11.01 -24.94
N ARG A 204 -0.57 12.32 -24.69
CA ARG A 204 -1.49 12.84 -23.68
C ARG A 204 -2.95 12.49 -24.08
N PRO A 205 -3.74 11.88 -23.19
CA PRO A 205 -5.14 11.57 -23.49
C PRO A 205 -5.96 12.81 -23.82
N SER A 206 -6.79 12.74 -24.85
CA SER A 206 -7.63 13.87 -25.28
C SER A 206 -8.77 14.18 -24.32
N TYR A 207 -9.24 13.19 -23.55
CA TYR A 207 -10.30 13.39 -22.55
C TYR A 207 -9.91 14.43 -21.49
N LEU A 208 -8.61 14.60 -21.23
CA LEU A 208 -8.09 15.56 -20.27
C LEU A 208 -8.44 17.01 -20.64
N ASP A 209 -8.56 17.33 -21.93
CA ASP A 209 -8.98 18.68 -22.35
C ASP A 209 -10.44 18.95 -21.97
N THR A 210 -11.30 17.94 -22.09
CA THR A 210 -12.71 18.02 -21.70
C THR A 210 -12.87 18.11 -20.19
N THR A 211 -12.12 17.29 -19.42
CA THR A 211 -12.23 17.31 -17.96
C THR A 211 -11.68 18.62 -17.40
N LEU A 212 -10.55 19.12 -17.90
CA LEU A 212 -9.96 20.39 -17.45
C LEU A 212 -10.80 21.62 -17.82
N ALA A 213 -11.61 21.54 -18.88
CA ALA A 213 -12.52 22.63 -19.26
C ALA A 213 -13.71 22.80 -18.29
N PHE A 214 -13.94 21.84 -17.38
CA PHE A 214 -15.02 21.88 -16.41
C PHE A 214 -14.96 23.15 -15.53
N GLN A 215 -16.11 23.79 -15.37
CA GLN A 215 -16.26 25.00 -14.56
C GLN A 215 -17.02 24.66 -13.28
N GLN A 216 -16.30 24.50 -12.18
CA GLN A 216 -16.93 24.16 -10.88
C GLN A 216 -17.97 25.19 -10.41
N ASP A 217 -17.88 26.44 -10.85
CA ASP A 217 -18.85 27.49 -10.54
C ASP A 217 -20.24 27.25 -11.14
N SER A 218 -20.37 26.34 -12.12
CA SER A 218 -21.67 25.92 -12.63
C SER A 218 -22.38 24.89 -11.73
N VAL A 219 -21.69 24.32 -10.74
CA VAL A 219 -22.28 23.35 -9.82
C VAL A 219 -23.14 24.09 -8.80
N PRO A 220 -24.43 23.76 -8.67
CA PRO A 220 -25.30 24.40 -7.68
C PRO A 220 -24.89 23.98 -6.26
N VAL A 221 -24.79 24.97 -5.36
CA VAL A 221 -24.56 24.72 -3.94
C VAL A 221 -25.84 24.14 -3.32
N PRO A 222 -25.80 22.94 -2.71
CA PRO A 222 -26.97 22.35 -2.07
C PRO A 222 -27.48 23.22 -0.93
N GLU A 223 -28.80 23.28 -0.75
CA GLU A 223 -29.42 24.02 0.35
C GLU A 223 -29.10 23.36 1.70
N ASP A 224 -29.31 22.04 1.78
CA ASP A 224 -29.11 21.21 2.97
C ASP A 224 -27.74 20.50 2.92
N ILE A 225 -26.72 21.18 3.45
CA ILE A 225 -25.35 20.68 3.56
C ILE A 225 -25.25 19.54 4.59
N GLY A 226 -26.07 19.54 5.64
CA GLY A 226 -26.08 18.47 6.65
C GLY A 226 -26.47 17.11 6.05
N LYS A 227 -27.48 17.10 5.16
CA LYS A 227 -27.88 15.89 4.42
C LYS A 227 -26.78 15.41 3.47
N VAL A 228 -26.06 16.33 2.85
CA VAL A 228 -24.91 16.00 1.99
C VAL A 228 -23.84 15.28 2.81
N LEU A 229 -23.48 15.80 3.99
CA LEU A 229 -22.52 15.15 4.87
C LEU A 229 -22.94 13.72 5.22
N LEU A 230 -24.20 13.51 5.64
CA LEU A 230 -24.69 12.15 5.93
C LEU A 230 -24.64 11.23 4.70
N SER A 231 -24.92 11.76 3.50
CA SER A 231 -24.84 10.97 2.27
C SER A 231 -23.39 10.57 1.94
N LEU A 232 -22.43 11.46 2.18
CA LEU A 232 -21.00 11.17 2.01
C LEU A 232 -20.50 10.16 3.05
N MET A 233 -20.88 10.30 4.32
CA MET A 233 -20.54 9.32 5.37
C MET A 233 -21.05 7.91 5.06
N GLY A 234 -22.12 7.78 4.28
CA GLY A 234 -22.65 6.51 3.80
C GLY A 234 -22.11 6.05 2.43
N SER A 235 -21.25 6.84 1.77
CA SER A 235 -20.63 6.44 0.50
C SER A 235 -19.63 5.31 0.73
N PRO A 236 -19.60 4.24 -0.08
CA PRO A 236 -18.64 3.15 0.08
C PRO A 236 -17.16 3.60 0.09
N ASN A 237 -16.82 4.69 -0.58
CA ASN A 237 -15.47 5.23 -0.59
C ASN A 237 -15.06 5.81 0.77
N ILE A 238 -15.99 6.47 1.48
CA ILE A 238 -15.74 7.10 2.79
C ILE A 238 -16.09 6.16 3.95
N ALA A 239 -17.25 5.52 3.91
CA ALA A 239 -17.80 4.69 4.98
C ALA A 239 -16.81 3.67 5.55
N SER A 240 -17.05 3.25 6.80
CA SER A 240 -16.14 2.35 7.49
C SER A 240 -15.89 1.06 6.72
N LYS A 241 -14.61 0.67 6.64
CA LYS A 241 -14.21 -0.63 6.11
C LYS A 241 -14.26 -1.75 7.17
N ARG A 242 -14.96 -1.51 8.29
CA ARG A 242 -15.09 -2.43 9.44
C ARG A 242 -15.54 -3.83 9.06
N TRP A 243 -16.53 -3.93 8.19
CA TRP A 243 -17.02 -5.20 7.69
C TRP A 243 -15.89 -6.06 7.08
N VAL A 244 -14.89 -5.43 6.45
CA VAL A 244 -13.72 -6.13 5.90
C VAL A 244 -12.75 -6.51 7.01
N TYR A 245 -12.31 -5.56 7.82
CA TYR A 245 -11.17 -5.80 8.72
C TYR A 245 -11.50 -6.59 9.99
N GLU A 246 -12.77 -6.68 10.42
CA GLU A 246 -13.19 -7.53 11.55
C GLU A 246 -13.14 -9.03 11.22
N GLN A 247 -13.02 -9.39 9.94
CA GLN A 247 -12.83 -10.76 9.50
C GLN A 247 -11.39 -11.27 9.73
N TYR A 248 -10.45 -10.36 10.03
CA TYR A 248 -9.05 -10.67 10.27
C TYR A 248 -8.67 -10.44 11.73
N ASP A 249 -7.77 -11.27 12.26
CA ASP A 249 -7.22 -11.03 13.59
C ASP A 249 -6.22 -9.84 13.54
N GLN A 250 -6.37 -8.94 14.51
CA GLN A 250 -5.53 -7.76 14.68
C GLN A 250 -4.75 -7.80 16.01
N SER A 251 -4.83 -8.91 16.74
CA SER A 251 -4.38 -9.06 18.13
C SER A 251 -3.19 -10.00 18.30
N VAL A 252 -2.92 -10.87 17.32
CA VAL A 252 -1.82 -11.84 17.31
C VAL A 252 -0.49 -11.09 17.52
N ARG A 253 0.35 -11.68 18.38
CA ARG A 253 1.57 -11.08 18.94
C ARG A 253 1.37 -9.88 19.88
N THR A 254 0.14 -9.42 20.12
CA THR A 254 -0.24 -8.37 21.09
C THR A 254 0.54 -7.05 20.95
N ASN A 255 0.85 -6.68 19.71
CA ASN A 255 1.69 -5.53 19.38
C ASN A 255 0.95 -4.31 18.81
N THR A 256 -0.24 -4.51 18.26
CA THR A 256 -1.07 -3.45 17.68
C THR A 256 -1.48 -2.43 18.75
N VAL A 257 -1.31 -1.15 18.46
CA VAL A 257 -1.70 -0.02 19.33
C VAL A 257 -2.83 0.77 18.71
N ILE A 258 -2.70 1.10 17.43
CA ILE A 258 -3.76 1.66 16.60
C ILE A 258 -4.12 0.60 15.57
N SER A 259 -5.36 0.14 15.59
CA SER A 259 -5.93 -0.84 14.66
C SER A 259 -6.36 -0.18 13.34
N SER A 260 -6.87 -0.99 12.41
CA SER A 260 -7.52 -0.49 11.20
C SER A 260 -8.69 0.45 11.51
N GLY A 261 -8.98 1.41 10.61
CA GLY A 261 -10.13 2.31 10.70
C GLY A 261 -9.83 3.76 11.10
N GLY A 262 -8.56 4.16 11.14
CA GLY A 262 -8.11 5.56 11.17
C GLY A 262 -7.03 5.80 10.10
N ASP A 263 -6.24 6.86 10.23
CA ASP A 263 -5.25 7.29 9.23
C ASP A 263 -4.20 6.21 8.90
N ALA A 264 -3.64 5.55 9.92
CA ALA A 264 -2.64 4.49 9.74
C ALA A 264 -2.66 3.48 10.89
N ALA A 265 -2.22 2.25 10.61
CA ALA A 265 -2.07 1.21 11.63
C ALA A 265 -0.73 1.32 12.35
N VAL A 266 -0.72 1.16 13.67
CA VAL A 266 0.50 1.29 14.50
C VAL A 266 0.78 0.01 15.27
N THR A 267 1.99 -0.53 15.12
CA THR A 267 2.46 -1.76 15.77
C THR A 267 3.75 -1.51 16.54
N ARG A 268 3.81 -1.88 17.83
CA ARG A 268 5.03 -1.73 18.65
C ARG A 268 6.12 -2.71 18.25
N ILE A 269 7.36 -2.26 18.38
CA ILE A 269 8.55 -3.11 18.31
C ILE A 269 8.89 -3.58 19.73
N LYS A 270 8.58 -4.85 20.04
CA LYS A 270 8.80 -5.43 21.38
C LYS A 270 10.24 -5.26 21.85
N GLY A 271 10.41 -4.97 23.14
CA GLY A 271 11.73 -4.76 23.75
C GLY A 271 12.33 -3.39 23.48
N THR A 272 11.60 -2.48 22.82
CA THR A 272 12.01 -1.10 22.55
C THR A 272 10.89 -0.12 22.92
N LEU A 273 11.18 1.18 22.84
CA LEU A 273 10.17 2.24 22.90
C LEU A 273 9.61 2.60 21.52
N LYS A 274 10.02 1.91 20.46
CA LYS A 274 9.67 2.26 19.09
C LYS A 274 8.38 1.58 18.63
N ALA A 275 7.71 2.18 17.64
CA ALA A 275 6.61 1.57 16.91
C ALA A 275 6.71 1.86 15.41
N LEU A 276 6.14 0.98 14.59
CA LEU A 276 5.98 1.17 13.16
C LEU A 276 4.56 1.65 12.87
N SER A 277 4.45 2.66 12.01
CA SER A 277 3.18 3.10 11.44
C SER A 277 3.14 2.71 9.96
N VAL A 278 1.99 2.24 9.48
CA VAL A 278 1.82 1.77 8.10
C VAL A 278 0.51 2.30 7.54
N SER A 279 0.59 2.93 6.36
CA SER A 279 -0.57 3.39 5.59
C SER A 279 -0.56 2.84 4.16
N THR A 280 -1.72 2.87 3.51
CA THR A 280 -1.86 2.54 2.09
C THR A 280 -2.84 3.49 1.42
N ASP A 281 -2.40 4.20 0.39
CA ASP A 281 -3.13 5.37 -0.13
C ASP A 281 -3.01 5.46 -1.65
N CYS A 282 -4.12 5.80 -2.32
CA CYS A 282 -4.17 6.25 -3.70
C CYS A 282 -5.60 6.62 -4.11
N ASN A 283 -5.80 7.87 -4.50
CA ASN A 283 -7.03 8.30 -5.15
C ASN A 283 -6.93 8.17 -6.68
N GLY A 284 -7.50 7.09 -7.24
CA GLY A 284 -7.49 6.85 -8.68
C GLY A 284 -8.18 7.94 -9.51
N ARG A 285 -9.17 8.66 -8.95
CA ARG A 285 -9.84 9.78 -9.66
C ARG A 285 -8.86 10.92 -9.91
N TYR A 286 -8.04 11.24 -8.93
CA TYR A 286 -7.04 12.29 -9.06
C TYR A 286 -6.01 11.94 -10.14
N VAL A 287 -5.52 10.70 -10.14
CA VAL A 287 -4.55 10.23 -11.14
C VAL A 287 -5.19 10.16 -12.54
N TYR A 288 -6.46 9.78 -12.63
CA TYR A 288 -7.20 9.80 -13.90
C TYR A 288 -7.30 11.21 -14.50
N LEU A 289 -7.62 12.20 -13.66
CA LEU A 289 -7.79 13.61 -14.06
C LEU A 289 -6.46 14.35 -14.26
N ASN A 290 -5.42 13.96 -13.53
CA ASN A 290 -4.06 14.48 -13.68
C ASN A 290 -3.04 13.44 -13.18
N PRO A 291 -2.46 12.61 -14.08
CA PRO A 291 -1.64 11.47 -13.67
C PRO A 291 -0.43 11.86 -12.81
N LYS A 292 0.25 12.95 -13.15
CA LYS A 292 1.41 13.42 -12.40
C LYS A 292 1.01 13.93 -11.02
N LYS A 293 0.04 14.86 -10.97
CA LYS A 293 -0.38 15.49 -9.71
C LYS A 293 -1.08 14.51 -8.79
N GLY A 294 -1.97 13.67 -9.31
CA GLY A 294 -2.64 12.63 -8.51
C GLY A 294 -1.67 11.65 -7.88
N ALA A 295 -0.59 11.29 -8.59
CA ALA A 295 0.43 10.38 -8.06
C ALA A 295 1.34 11.05 -7.01
N MET A 296 1.61 12.36 -7.13
CA MET A 296 2.22 13.15 -6.06
C MET A 296 1.35 13.13 -4.80
N ILE A 297 0.04 13.35 -4.98
CA ILE A 297 -0.93 13.36 -3.89
C ILE A 297 -0.98 12.00 -3.18
N ALA A 298 -0.98 10.89 -3.93
CA ALA A 298 -0.97 9.55 -3.33
C ALA A 298 0.22 9.33 -2.38
N VAL A 299 1.41 9.82 -2.73
CA VAL A 299 2.59 9.76 -1.84
C VAL A 299 2.45 10.74 -0.66
N ALA A 300 1.98 11.96 -0.92
CA ALA A 300 1.79 12.99 0.10
C ALA A 300 0.77 12.56 1.17
N GLU A 301 -0.37 12.01 0.76
CA GLU A 301 -1.42 11.50 1.62
C GLU A 301 -0.93 10.32 2.47
N ALA A 302 -0.20 9.37 1.88
CA ALA A 302 0.41 8.27 2.65
C ALA A 302 1.38 8.77 3.72
N ALA A 303 2.20 9.76 3.39
CA ALA A 303 3.13 10.36 4.34
C ALA A 303 2.38 11.10 5.45
N ARG A 304 1.34 11.85 5.09
CA ARG A 304 0.47 12.60 6.00
C ARG A 304 -0.29 11.68 6.97
N ASN A 305 -0.85 10.58 6.49
CA ASN A 305 -1.52 9.58 7.33
C ASN A 305 -0.58 8.94 8.36
N VAL A 306 0.65 8.65 7.95
CA VAL A 306 1.70 8.19 8.88
C VAL A 306 2.09 9.28 9.88
N VAL A 307 2.20 10.54 9.45
CA VAL A 307 2.49 11.69 10.33
C VAL A 307 1.39 11.92 11.36
N CYS A 308 0.10 11.75 11.02
CA CYS A 308 -1.02 11.83 11.96
C CYS A 308 -0.83 10.91 13.18
N THR A 309 -0.18 9.75 12.98
CA THR A 309 0.09 8.81 14.10
C THR A 309 1.30 9.17 14.96
N GLY A 310 2.03 10.23 14.61
CA GLY A 310 3.29 10.63 15.24
C GLY A 310 4.53 9.95 14.67
N ALA A 311 4.41 9.31 13.50
CA ALA A 311 5.50 8.58 12.87
C ALA A 311 6.20 9.41 11.81
N ARG A 312 7.54 9.36 11.79
CA ARG A 312 8.33 9.92 10.70
C ARG A 312 8.29 8.97 9.49
N PRO A 313 7.87 9.42 8.29
CA PRO A 313 7.95 8.63 7.07
C PRO A 313 9.38 8.12 6.82
N LEU A 314 9.53 6.84 6.42
CA LEU A 314 10.85 6.23 6.15
C LEU A 314 11.02 5.75 4.71
N GLY A 315 9.98 5.20 4.10
CA GLY A 315 10.10 4.57 2.79
C GLY A 315 8.77 4.08 2.26
N VAL A 316 8.74 3.89 0.95
CA VAL A 316 7.55 3.54 0.18
C VAL A 316 7.75 2.21 -0.53
N THR A 317 6.67 1.43 -0.61
CA THR A 317 6.48 0.41 -1.66
C THR A 317 5.31 0.84 -2.54
N ASN A 318 5.32 0.49 -3.82
CA ASN A 318 4.20 0.87 -4.71
C ASN A 318 3.61 -0.33 -5.46
N CYS A 319 2.33 -0.23 -5.78
CA CYS A 319 1.62 -1.17 -6.64
C CYS A 319 0.99 -0.39 -7.79
N LEU A 320 1.64 -0.45 -8.95
CA LEU A 320 1.30 0.33 -10.13
C LEU A 320 0.29 -0.43 -10.98
N ASN A 321 -0.99 -0.05 -10.92
CA ASN A 321 -2.06 -0.71 -11.68
C ASN A 321 -2.54 0.18 -12.83
N PHE A 322 -2.30 -0.26 -14.06
CA PHE A 322 -2.60 0.49 -15.29
C PHE A 322 -3.22 -0.43 -16.35
N GLY A 323 -3.89 0.17 -17.34
CA GLY A 323 -4.44 -0.54 -18.50
C GLY A 323 -3.36 -1.07 -19.46
N ASN A 324 -3.72 -1.31 -20.72
CA ASN A 324 -2.79 -1.85 -21.71
C ASN A 324 -1.68 -0.84 -22.11
N PRO A 325 -0.38 -1.14 -21.89
CA PRO A 325 0.74 -0.24 -22.16
C PRO A 325 1.04 -0.06 -23.65
N TYR A 326 0.41 -0.83 -24.55
CA TYR A 326 0.49 -0.61 -25.99
C TYR A 326 -0.35 0.59 -26.45
N LYS A 327 -1.29 1.07 -25.63
CA LYS A 327 -2.06 2.29 -25.89
C LYS A 327 -1.22 3.50 -25.45
N PRO A 328 -0.82 4.43 -26.35
CA PRO A 328 0.06 5.54 -26.00
C PRO A 328 -0.47 6.45 -24.87
N GLU A 329 -1.78 6.51 -24.70
CA GLU A 329 -2.48 7.28 -23.66
C GLU A 329 -2.36 6.65 -22.28
N ILE A 330 -2.46 5.32 -22.19
CA ILE A 330 -2.23 4.58 -20.95
C ILE A 330 -0.75 4.65 -20.56
N TYR A 331 0.14 4.49 -21.53
CA TYR A 331 1.58 4.58 -21.25
C TYR A 331 1.99 6.01 -20.84
N TYR A 332 1.30 7.04 -21.35
CA TYR A 332 1.43 8.41 -20.85
C TYR A 332 1.01 8.52 -19.37
N GLN A 333 -0.16 7.97 -18.99
CA GLN A 333 -0.59 7.97 -17.59
C GLN A 333 0.45 7.31 -16.67
N PHE A 334 0.96 6.13 -17.06
CA PHE A 334 2.00 5.42 -16.32
C PHE A 334 3.27 6.26 -16.15
N LYS A 335 3.78 6.82 -17.25
CA LYS A 335 4.99 7.65 -17.23
C LYS A 335 4.84 8.87 -16.31
N GLU A 336 3.75 9.61 -16.45
CA GLU A 336 3.51 10.82 -15.66
C GLU A 336 3.25 10.50 -14.18
N ALA A 337 2.55 9.40 -13.88
CA ALA A 337 2.38 8.94 -12.50
C ALA A 337 3.72 8.55 -11.85
N CYS A 338 4.58 7.81 -12.57
CA CYS A 338 5.93 7.49 -12.11
C CYS A 338 6.77 8.75 -11.85
N ALA A 339 6.69 9.76 -12.72
CA ALA A 339 7.37 11.03 -12.52
C ALA A 339 6.84 11.78 -11.28
N GLY A 340 5.52 11.82 -11.09
CA GLY A 340 4.89 12.47 -9.93
C GLY A 340 5.27 11.81 -8.60
N MET A 341 5.22 10.48 -8.53
CA MET A 341 5.68 9.75 -7.34
C MET A 341 7.17 10.00 -7.07
N GLY A 342 8.01 9.99 -8.12
CA GLY A 342 9.44 10.24 -7.99
C GLY A 342 9.73 11.59 -7.36
N GLU A 343 9.09 12.66 -7.86
CA GLU A 343 9.23 14.01 -7.31
C GLU A 343 8.78 14.10 -5.85
N ALA A 344 7.67 13.45 -5.48
CA ALA A 344 7.20 13.41 -4.10
C ALA A 344 8.14 12.62 -3.19
N CYS A 345 8.62 11.44 -3.62
CA CYS A 345 9.54 10.60 -2.86
C CYS A 345 10.89 11.30 -2.62
N GLU A 346 11.42 11.98 -3.64
CA GLU A 346 12.62 12.81 -3.50
C GLU A 346 12.41 13.92 -2.47
N ARG A 347 11.25 14.60 -2.52
CA ARG A 347 10.99 15.71 -1.60
C ARG A 347 10.79 15.28 -0.16
N PHE A 348 10.06 14.19 0.07
CA PHE A 348 9.77 13.67 1.40
C PHE A 348 10.87 12.76 1.96
N GLU A 349 11.94 12.53 1.19
CA GLU A 349 13.05 11.63 1.55
C GLU A 349 12.58 10.19 1.84
N THR A 350 11.57 9.74 1.09
CA THR A 350 10.93 8.42 1.22
C THR A 350 11.30 7.54 0.02
N PRO A 351 12.45 6.84 0.04
CA PRO A 351 12.86 6.01 -1.08
C PRO A 351 11.84 4.90 -1.36
N VAL A 352 11.67 4.58 -2.65
CA VAL A 352 10.91 3.40 -3.07
C VAL A 352 11.80 2.16 -2.85
N THR A 353 11.47 1.36 -1.84
CA THR A 353 12.27 0.18 -1.45
C THR A 353 11.85 -1.11 -2.17
N GLY A 354 10.72 -1.07 -2.87
CA GLY A 354 10.17 -2.20 -3.63
C GLY A 354 8.86 -1.81 -4.30
N GLY A 355 8.28 -2.73 -5.06
CA GLY A 355 6.97 -2.51 -5.66
C GLY A 355 6.60 -3.56 -6.69
N ASN A 356 5.45 -3.34 -7.33
CA ASN A 356 4.88 -4.18 -8.36
C ASN A 356 4.32 -3.32 -9.50
N VAL A 357 4.36 -3.84 -10.72
CA VAL A 357 3.69 -3.22 -11.87
C VAL A 357 2.73 -4.22 -12.51
N SER A 358 1.45 -3.88 -12.48
CA SER A 358 0.36 -4.60 -13.13
C SER A 358 -0.15 -3.78 -14.31
N PHE A 359 0.03 -4.31 -15.50
CA PHE A 359 -0.51 -3.75 -16.74
C PHE A 359 -1.73 -4.56 -17.21
N TYR A 360 -2.41 -4.11 -18.28
CA TYR A 360 -3.57 -4.79 -18.87
C TYR A 360 -4.81 -4.85 -17.97
N ASN A 361 -4.89 -3.96 -16.95
CA ASN A 361 -6.07 -3.80 -16.11
C ASN A 361 -7.17 -3.06 -16.87
N GLU A 362 -7.79 -3.75 -17.82
CA GLU A 362 -8.84 -3.21 -18.66
C GLU A 362 -9.76 -4.32 -19.15
N ASN A 363 -10.99 -3.94 -19.46
CA ASN A 363 -12.00 -4.82 -20.04
C ASN A 363 -12.60 -4.12 -21.28
N PRO A 364 -13.58 -4.72 -21.98
CA PRO A 364 -14.18 -4.13 -23.17
C PRO A 364 -14.82 -2.73 -22.96
N THR A 365 -15.16 -2.37 -21.73
CA THR A 365 -15.73 -1.05 -21.36
C THR A 365 -14.66 0.03 -21.16
N GLY A 366 -13.40 -0.36 -20.94
CA GLY A 366 -12.28 0.55 -20.79
C GLY A 366 -11.25 0.07 -19.77
N ALA A 367 -10.22 0.89 -19.62
CA ALA A 367 -9.22 0.71 -18.58
C ALA A 367 -9.73 1.17 -17.22
N VAL A 368 -9.21 0.56 -16.15
CA VAL A 368 -9.35 1.08 -14.80
C VAL A 368 -8.77 2.50 -14.72
N TYR A 369 -9.19 3.28 -13.73
CA TYR A 369 -8.44 4.48 -13.40
C TYR A 369 -6.99 4.11 -13.07
N PRO A 370 -5.99 4.88 -13.53
CA PRO A 370 -4.59 4.65 -13.18
C PRO A 370 -4.47 4.69 -11.65
N THR A 371 -4.00 3.60 -11.06
CA THR A 371 -4.03 3.41 -9.59
C THR A 371 -2.64 2.98 -9.08
N PRO A 372 -1.70 3.93 -8.94
CA PRO A 372 -0.41 3.70 -8.29
C PRO A 372 -0.58 3.71 -6.76
N VAL A 373 -0.99 2.59 -6.18
CA VAL A 373 -1.16 2.46 -4.73
C VAL A 373 0.18 2.61 -4.02
N ILE A 374 0.25 3.50 -3.05
CA ILE A 374 1.42 3.74 -2.20
C ILE A 374 1.21 3.01 -0.90
N GLY A 375 2.15 2.15 -0.52
CA GLY A 375 2.28 1.64 0.84
C GLY A 375 3.44 2.34 1.52
N LEU A 376 3.20 3.01 2.65
CA LEU A 376 4.23 3.79 3.34
C LEU A 376 4.46 3.25 4.75
N VAL A 377 5.74 3.14 5.13
CA VAL A 377 6.15 2.77 6.49
C VAL A 377 6.81 3.98 7.15
N GLY A 378 6.40 4.27 8.38
CA GLY A 378 7.01 5.27 9.24
C GLY A 378 7.43 4.71 10.59
N LEU A 379 8.29 5.46 11.28
CA LEU A 379 8.83 5.11 12.59
C LEU A 379 8.42 6.13 13.65
N ILE A 380 7.89 5.61 14.75
CA ILE A 380 7.68 6.34 16.00
C ILE A 380 8.83 5.96 16.93
N GLU A 381 9.65 6.93 17.32
CA GLU A 381 10.83 6.68 18.17
C GLU A 381 10.46 6.36 19.63
N ASP A 382 9.36 6.94 20.12
CA ASP A 382 8.84 6.74 21.47
C ASP A 382 7.33 6.54 21.43
N VAL A 383 6.85 5.40 21.92
CA VAL A 383 5.43 5.02 21.95
C VAL A 383 4.53 6.03 22.66
N LYS A 384 5.07 6.94 23.48
CA LYS A 384 4.29 8.04 24.08
C LYS A 384 3.80 9.07 23.04
N ASN A 385 4.44 9.13 21.87
CA ASN A 385 4.12 10.06 20.78
C ASN A 385 3.05 9.48 19.84
N ILE A 386 2.59 8.25 20.07
CA ILE A 386 1.50 7.64 19.31
C ILE A 386 0.25 8.51 19.47
N THR A 387 -0.21 9.07 18.36
CA THR A 387 -1.32 10.03 18.32
C THR A 387 -2.53 9.40 17.63
N PRO A 388 -3.71 9.36 18.29
CA PRO A 388 -4.93 8.85 17.68
C PRO A 388 -5.63 9.89 16.79
N ALA A 389 -6.45 9.43 15.86
CA ALA A 389 -7.20 10.29 14.95
C ALA A 389 -8.40 10.99 15.62
N GLY A 390 -9.22 10.21 16.31
CA GLY A 390 -10.46 10.70 16.91
C GLY A 390 -10.26 11.63 18.10
N PHE A 391 -11.27 12.47 18.37
CA PHE A 391 -11.28 13.33 19.55
C PHE A 391 -11.19 12.53 20.85
N GLN A 392 -10.41 13.03 21.81
CA GLN A 392 -10.10 12.30 23.04
C GLN A 392 -10.91 12.81 24.23
N ASP A 393 -10.73 14.08 24.58
CA ASP A 393 -11.27 14.65 25.81
C ASP A 393 -12.21 15.83 25.52
N GLU A 394 -13.30 15.92 26.30
CA GLU A 394 -14.20 17.07 26.21
C GLU A 394 -13.50 18.33 26.73
N GLY A 395 -13.68 19.45 26.03
CA GLY A 395 -12.99 20.70 26.30
C GLY A 395 -11.65 20.87 25.58
N ASP A 396 -11.17 19.84 24.86
CA ASP A 396 -10.04 19.99 23.95
C ASP A 396 -10.37 21.02 22.86
N ILE A 397 -9.38 21.83 22.50
CA ILE A 397 -9.50 22.88 21.48
C ILE A 397 -9.19 22.27 20.12
N VAL A 398 -10.05 22.52 19.13
CA VAL A 398 -9.93 22.00 17.77
C VAL A 398 -9.27 23.05 16.87
N PHE A 399 -8.23 22.64 16.16
CA PHE A 399 -7.50 23.45 15.19
C PHE A 399 -7.56 22.84 13.80
N LEU A 400 -7.68 23.71 12.81
CA LEU A 400 -7.43 23.40 11.40
C LEU A 400 -6.05 23.94 11.04
N LEU A 401 -5.16 23.07 10.56
CA LEU A 401 -3.90 23.48 9.96
C LEU A 401 -3.96 23.35 8.44
N GLY A 402 -3.26 24.23 7.74
CA GLY A 402 -3.23 24.30 6.28
C GLY A 402 -4.30 25.22 5.69
N LYS A 403 -4.33 25.30 4.35
CA LYS A 403 -5.11 26.31 3.60
C LYS A 403 -6.36 25.72 3.00
N ASN A 404 -7.50 26.35 3.24
CA ASN A 404 -8.70 26.08 2.44
C ASN A 404 -8.52 26.64 1.03
N ARG A 405 -8.97 25.89 0.03
CA ARG A 405 -9.03 26.37 -1.35
C ARG A 405 -10.43 26.17 -1.90
N ASN A 406 -10.81 27.06 -2.82
CA ASN A 406 -12.10 27.02 -3.48
C ASN A 406 -12.10 25.90 -4.54
N GLU A 407 -12.10 24.64 -4.11
CA GLU A 407 -11.90 23.48 -4.99
C GLU A 407 -12.92 22.38 -4.67
N ILE A 408 -13.79 22.04 -5.63
CA ILE A 408 -14.66 20.86 -5.58
C ILE A 408 -14.41 19.89 -6.74
N ALA A 409 -13.56 20.27 -7.69
CA ALA A 409 -13.12 19.40 -8.78
C ALA A 409 -12.51 18.11 -8.22
N ALA A 410 -12.69 17.01 -8.94
CA ALA A 410 -12.23 15.66 -8.58
C ALA A 410 -12.77 15.06 -7.26
N SER A 411 -13.50 15.83 -6.46
CA SER A 411 -13.90 15.42 -5.11
C SER A 411 -14.90 14.27 -5.09
N GLU A 412 -14.89 13.50 -4.01
CA GLU A 412 -15.93 12.54 -3.67
C GLU A 412 -17.30 13.23 -3.56
N TYR A 413 -17.33 14.47 -3.07
CA TYR A 413 -18.54 15.30 -3.10
C TYR A 413 -19.10 15.46 -4.52
N LEU A 414 -18.26 15.88 -5.47
CA LEU A 414 -18.69 16.10 -6.84
C LEU A 414 -19.08 14.78 -7.53
N ALA A 415 -18.31 13.72 -7.29
CA ALA A 415 -18.57 12.40 -7.85
C ALA A 415 -19.86 11.77 -7.33
N THR A 416 -20.06 11.78 -6.01
CA THR A 416 -21.13 11.03 -5.35
C THR A 416 -22.45 11.81 -5.29
N ILE A 417 -22.40 13.14 -5.13
CA ILE A 417 -23.62 13.96 -5.02
C ILE A 417 -24.11 14.44 -6.38
N HIS A 418 -23.19 14.78 -7.28
CA HIS A 418 -23.54 15.33 -8.60
C HIS A 418 -23.32 14.35 -9.75
N GLY A 419 -22.67 13.20 -9.52
CA GLY A 419 -22.37 12.23 -10.58
C GLY A 419 -21.31 12.71 -11.55
N ILE A 420 -20.44 13.65 -11.14
CA ILE A 420 -19.48 14.32 -12.02
C ILE A 420 -18.05 13.98 -11.59
N VAL A 421 -17.26 13.45 -12.53
CA VAL A 421 -15.80 13.27 -12.37
C VAL A 421 -15.12 14.15 -13.41
N ALA A 422 -14.75 15.37 -13.00
CA ALA A 422 -14.18 16.37 -13.89
C ALA A 422 -13.33 17.41 -13.14
N GLY A 423 -12.69 18.29 -13.90
CA GLY A 423 -11.73 19.28 -13.44
C GLY A 423 -10.29 18.75 -13.46
N ASP A 424 -9.45 19.39 -12.65
CA ASP A 424 -8.07 18.98 -12.39
C ASP A 424 -8.02 18.26 -11.02
N ALA A 425 -6.94 17.51 -10.76
CA ALA A 425 -6.66 17.04 -9.41
C ALA A 425 -6.42 18.24 -8.46
N PRO A 426 -6.76 18.12 -7.16
CA PRO A 426 -6.61 19.20 -6.17
C PRO A 426 -5.21 19.81 -6.17
N TYR A 427 -5.09 21.08 -5.78
CA TYR A 427 -3.77 21.71 -5.68
C TYR A 427 -2.89 20.98 -4.66
N ILE A 428 -1.63 20.75 -5.02
CA ILE A 428 -0.59 20.25 -4.14
C ILE A 428 0.70 21.02 -4.42
N ASP A 429 1.40 21.37 -3.34
CA ASP A 429 2.77 21.87 -3.36
C ASP A 429 3.56 21.03 -2.35
N LEU A 430 4.61 20.36 -2.84
CA LEU A 430 5.36 19.40 -2.02
C LEU A 430 6.21 20.10 -0.94
N ASP A 431 6.57 21.37 -1.14
CA ASP A 431 7.26 22.17 -0.12
C ASP A 431 6.30 22.58 0.99
N GLU A 432 5.10 23.06 0.64
CA GLU A 432 4.03 23.37 1.60
C GLU A 432 3.64 22.11 2.41
N GLU A 433 3.46 20.97 1.75
CA GLU A 433 3.11 19.70 2.40
C GLU A 433 4.23 19.22 3.34
N LYS A 434 5.50 19.26 2.90
CA LYS A 434 6.62 18.84 3.76
C LYS A 434 6.77 19.73 4.99
N LEU A 435 6.68 21.05 4.82
CA LEU A 435 6.73 22.00 5.94
C LEU A 435 5.65 21.66 6.97
N LEU A 436 4.45 21.38 6.50
CA LEU A 436 3.32 21.04 7.34
C LEU A 436 3.53 19.71 8.08
N GLN A 437 3.96 18.65 7.37
CA GLN A 437 4.27 17.35 7.97
C GLN A 437 5.35 17.45 9.06
N ASP A 438 6.45 18.16 8.78
CA ASP A 438 7.54 18.36 9.73
C ASP A 438 7.06 19.16 10.96
N GLY A 439 6.20 20.14 10.76
CA GLY A 439 5.59 20.95 11.82
C GLY A 439 4.62 20.16 12.71
N VAL A 440 3.76 19.32 12.11
CA VAL A 440 2.84 18.43 12.85
C VAL A 440 3.63 17.43 13.70
N LEU A 441 4.67 16.80 13.15
CA LEU A 441 5.55 15.93 13.92
C LEU A 441 6.21 16.67 15.11
N ALA A 442 6.65 17.91 14.91
CA ALA A 442 7.25 18.70 15.98
C ALA A 442 6.25 19.04 17.12
N LEU A 443 4.97 19.23 16.79
CA LEU A 443 3.90 19.43 17.78
C LEU A 443 3.63 18.14 18.57
N ILE A 444 3.59 17.00 17.88
CA ILE A 444 3.40 15.68 18.50
C ILE A 444 4.58 15.35 19.41
N ASP A 445 5.81 15.53 18.94
CA ASP A 445 7.03 15.27 19.72
C ASP A 445 7.14 16.14 20.98
N ALA A 446 6.56 17.34 20.94
CA ALA A 446 6.46 18.24 22.09
C ALA A 446 5.35 17.84 23.09
N GLY A 447 4.54 16.81 22.79
CA GLY A 447 3.44 16.36 23.62
C GLY A 447 2.25 17.32 23.67
N LEU A 448 2.11 18.19 22.66
CA LEU A 448 1.08 19.23 22.61
C LEU A 448 -0.21 18.77 21.91
N VAL A 449 -0.15 17.65 21.19
CA VAL A 449 -1.26 17.11 20.39
C VAL A 449 -1.99 16.01 21.15
N LYS A 450 -3.33 16.06 21.16
CA LYS A 450 -4.22 15.05 21.74
C LYS A 450 -4.78 14.11 20.70
N SER A 451 -5.15 14.64 19.54
CA SER A 451 -5.53 13.88 18.35
C SER A 451 -5.07 14.60 17.09
N ALA A 452 -4.84 13.83 16.03
CA ALA A 452 -4.43 14.33 14.72
C ALA A 452 -5.07 13.49 13.63
N HIS A 453 -5.79 14.13 12.72
CA HIS A 453 -6.44 13.48 11.59
C HIS A 453 -6.24 14.30 10.31
N ASP A 454 -6.02 13.61 9.22
CA ASP A 454 -5.84 14.20 7.90
C ASP A 454 -7.17 14.72 7.31
N ILE A 455 -7.09 15.51 6.23
CA ILE A 455 -8.28 15.92 5.47
C ILE A 455 -8.12 15.44 4.03
N SER A 456 -8.82 14.36 3.71
CA SER A 456 -8.74 13.63 2.45
C SER A 456 -10.12 13.56 1.76
N ASP A 457 -10.62 12.35 1.48
CA ASP A 457 -11.88 12.12 0.77
C ASP A 457 -13.08 12.71 1.54
N GLY A 458 -13.92 13.48 0.84
CA GLY A 458 -15.09 14.15 1.41
C GLY A 458 -14.78 15.44 2.19
N GLY A 459 -13.51 15.79 2.38
CA GLY A 459 -13.07 17.08 2.90
C GLY A 459 -13.29 17.28 4.40
N LEU A 460 -13.20 18.55 4.83
CA LEU A 460 -13.11 18.92 6.25
C LEU A 460 -14.31 18.44 7.09
N SER A 461 -15.53 18.49 6.55
CA SER A 461 -16.72 18.04 7.27
C SER A 461 -16.72 16.54 7.54
N VAL A 462 -16.19 15.74 6.61
CA VAL A 462 -16.04 14.29 6.77
C VAL A 462 -14.98 14.00 7.81
N ALA A 463 -13.79 14.61 7.69
CA ALA A 463 -12.72 14.47 8.69
C ALA A 463 -13.19 14.83 10.11
N LEU A 464 -13.95 15.93 10.28
CA LEU A 464 -14.53 16.30 11.59
C LEU A 464 -15.57 15.29 12.08
N ALA A 465 -16.40 14.73 11.19
CA ALA A 465 -17.37 13.70 11.53
C ALA A 465 -16.70 12.38 11.93
N GLU A 466 -15.64 11.97 11.23
CA GLU A 466 -14.80 10.82 11.58
C GLU A 466 -14.13 11.04 12.93
N CYS A 467 -13.55 12.22 13.18
CA CYS A 467 -12.96 12.57 14.48
C CYS A 467 -13.93 12.36 15.64
N CYS A 468 -15.23 12.63 15.44
CA CYS A 468 -16.27 12.45 16.46
C CYS A 468 -16.58 10.98 16.78
N ILE A 469 -16.30 10.03 15.86
CA ILE A 469 -16.76 8.63 15.98
C ILE A 469 -15.65 7.60 16.08
N ILE A 470 -14.43 7.87 15.58
CA ILE A 470 -13.31 6.92 15.57
C ILE A 470 -12.45 6.99 16.85
N GLY A 471 -12.74 7.94 17.74
CA GLY A 471 -12.06 8.09 19.02
C GLY A 471 -12.33 6.93 19.98
N ARG A 472 -11.73 6.98 21.18
CA ARG A 472 -11.94 5.96 22.22
C ARG A 472 -13.41 5.83 22.63
N ARG A 473 -14.15 6.93 22.52
CA ARG A 473 -15.58 7.05 22.72
C ARG A 473 -16.12 8.06 21.73
N PRO A 474 -17.34 7.87 21.19
CA PRO A 474 -17.97 8.90 20.39
C PRO A 474 -18.19 10.18 21.21
N VAL A 475 -17.88 11.33 20.63
CA VAL A 475 -18.03 12.65 21.25
C VAL A 475 -18.30 13.71 20.17
N GLY A 476 -19.15 14.69 20.47
CA GLY A 476 -19.47 15.79 19.58
C GLY A 476 -18.41 16.87 19.55
N ALA A 477 -18.68 17.92 18.76
CA ALA A 477 -17.86 19.12 18.71
C ALA A 477 -18.67 20.32 18.23
N SER A 478 -18.28 21.52 18.67
CA SER A 478 -18.81 22.77 18.13
C SER A 478 -17.74 23.50 17.33
N ILE A 479 -17.99 23.59 16.02
CA ILE A 479 -17.04 24.09 15.03
C ILE A 479 -17.59 25.35 14.37
N ARG A 480 -16.72 26.35 14.19
CA ARG A 480 -16.97 27.58 13.47
C ARG A 480 -15.93 27.76 12.38
N LEU A 481 -16.39 27.85 11.14
CA LEU A 481 -15.55 27.98 9.96
C LEU A 481 -15.87 29.29 9.25
N TYR A 482 -14.84 30.07 8.92
CA TYR A 482 -14.99 31.33 8.22
C TYR A 482 -13.96 31.44 7.10
N ASP A 483 -14.46 31.45 5.87
CA ASP A 483 -13.63 31.63 4.68
C ASP A 483 -14.45 32.33 3.57
N ARG A 484 -13.77 32.92 2.58
CA ARG A 484 -14.40 33.64 1.45
C ARG A 484 -14.55 32.77 0.20
N ILE A 485 -14.52 31.45 0.37
CA ILE A 485 -14.74 30.47 -0.70
C ILE A 485 -16.21 30.01 -0.72
N ARG A 486 -16.60 29.27 -1.76
CA ARG A 486 -17.96 28.72 -1.86
C ARG A 486 -18.23 27.74 -0.70
N ARG A 487 -19.48 27.70 -0.25
CA ARG A 487 -19.90 26.98 0.97
C ARG A 487 -19.62 25.48 0.91
N ASP A 488 -19.97 24.84 -0.18
CA ASP A 488 -19.71 23.42 -0.45
C ASP A 488 -18.22 23.09 -0.58
N ALA A 489 -17.36 24.00 -1.08
CA ALA A 489 -15.91 23.79 -1.06
C ALA A 489 -15.32 23.90 0.35
N LEU A 490 -15.83 24.82 1.17
CA LEU A 490 -15.39 24.95 2.57
C LEU A 490 -15.65 23.66 3.36
N TYR A 491 -16.80 23.04 3.13
CA TYR A 491 -17.21 21.84 3.85
C TYR A 491 -16.65 20.54 3.23
N PHE A 492 -16.63 20.42 1.89
CA PHE A 492 -16.37 19.16 1.21
C PHE A 492 -15.24 19.21 0.17
N GLY A 493 -14.55 20.34 0.04
CA GLY A 493 -13.38 20.43 -0.81
C GLY A 493 -12.23 19.58 -0.27
N GLU A 494 -11.54 18.87 -1.16
CA GLU A 494 -10.47 17.91 -0.85
C GLU A 494 -9.08 18.52 -1.10
N SER A 495 -8.92 19.80 -0.75
CA SER A 495 -7.64 20.50 -0.82
C SER A 495 -6.61 19.80 0.05
N GLN A 496 -5.40 19.63 -0.51
CA GLN A 496 -4.32 18.86 0.10
C GLN A 496 -3.56 19.65 1.16
N GLY A 497 -2.79 18.94 2.01
CA GLY A 497 -1.96 19.56 3.04
C GLY A 497 -2.79 20.23 4.12
N ARG A 498 -3.71 19.49 4.75
CA ARG A 498 -4.50 19.97 5.88
C ARG A 498 -4.69 18.89 6.94
N TYR A 499 -4.83 19.35 8.19
CA TYR A 499 -5.02 18.49 9.36
C TYR A 499 -6.09 19.09 10.28
N VAL A 500 -6.85 18.22 10.93
CA VAL A 500 -7.60 18.53 12.14
C VAL A 500 -6.77 18.06 13.34
N LEU A 501 -6.34 18.99 14.18
CA LEU A 501 -5.60 18.69 15.40
C LEU A 501 -6.39 19.12 16.64
N THR A 502 -6.19 18.41 17.75
CA THR A 502 -6.67 18.87 19.06
C THR A 502 -5.54 19.05 20.06
N CYS A 503 -5.71 20.00 21.00
CA CYS A 503 -4.86 20.11 22.18
C CYS A 503 -5.68 20.36 23.43
N ALA A 504 -5.10 20.05 24.59
CA ALA A 504 -5.70 20.42 25.87
C ALA A 504 -5.81 21.95 26.00
N ALA A 505 -6.87 22.43 26.65
CA ALA A 505 -7.14 23.86 26.79
C ALA A 505 -6.01 24.63 27.50
N ASP A 506 -5.31 24.00 28.45
CA ASP A 506 -4.17 24.58 29.17
C ASP A 506 -2.87 24.57 28.34
N ALA A 507 -2.74 23.67 27.37
CA ALA A 507 -1.62 23.59 26.43
C ALA A 507 -1.76 24.53 25.21
N LYS A 508 -2.93 25.16 25.02
CA LYS A 508 -3.23 26.02 23.86
C LYS A 508 -2.16 27.06 23.56
N ARG A 509 -1.65 27.74 24.59
CA ARG A 509 -0.65 28.79 24.40
C ARG A 509 0.64 28.23 23.80
N ASP A 510 1.12 27.12 24.34
CA ASP A 510 2.36 26.48 23.90
C ASP A 510 2.19 25.86 22.52
N PHE A 511 1.01 25.28 22.24
CA PHE A 511 0.63 24.80 20.91
C PHE A 511 0.71 25.90 19.86
N VAL A 512 0.03 27.03 20.07
CA VAL A 512 0.01 28.14 19.11
C VAL A 512 1.40 28.75 18.94
N GLN A 513 2.17 28.89 20.03
CA GLN A 513 3.55 29.36 19.93
C GLN A 513 4.37 28.41 19.05
N LYS A 514 4.24 27.10 19.25
CA LYS A 514 5.00 26.10 18.50
C LYS A 514 4.63 26.11 17.01
N VAL A 515 3.36 26.25 16.68
CA VAL A 515 2.88 26.41 15.30
C VAL A 515 3.54 27.63 14.62
N MET A 516 3.62 28.77 15.33
CA MET A 516 4.28 29.97 14.82
C MET A 516 5.80 29.80 14.63
N GLU A 517 6.47 29.03 15.50
CA GLU A 517 7.90 28.71 15.34
C GLU A 517 8.20 27.90 14.06
N HIS A 518 7.20 27.21 13.52
CA HIS A 518 7.29 26.39 12.31
C HIS A 518 6.64 27.05 11.09
N ASP A 519 6.25 28.33 11.17
CA ASP A 519 5.63 29.10 10.07
C ASP A 519 4.38 28.43 9.46
N LEU A 520 3.59 27.73 10.28
CA LEU A 520 2.40 27.01 9.84
C LEU A 520 1.16 27.91 9.87
N GLU A 521 0.28 27.72 8.89
CA GLU A 521 -1.05 28.32 8.89
C GLU A 521 -1.99 27.54 9.81
N ILE A 522 -2.71 28.26 10.67
CA ILE A 522 -3.57 27.70 11.70
C ILE A 522 -4.85 28.50 11.87
N GLN A 523 -5.94 27.79 12.13
CA GLN A 523 -7.21 28.36 12.56
C GLN A 523 -7.69 27.60 13.80
N GLU A 524 -8.06 28.33 14.85
CA GLU A 524 -8.84 27.77 15.95
C GLU A 524 -10.29 27.69 15.50
N ILE A 525 -10.79 26.47 15.32
CA ILE A 525 -12.09 26.25 14.70
C ILE A 525 -13.15 25.79 15.70
N GLY A 526 -12.79 25.33 16.90
CA GLY A 526 -13.83 24.85 17.80
C GLY A 526 -13.36 24.19 19.09
N VAL A 527 -14.30 23.50 19.72
CA VAL A 527 -14.08 22.78 20.99
C VAL A 527 -14.82 21.45 20.93
N VAL A 528 -14.18 20.39 21.44
CA VAL A 528 -14.75 19.05 21.59
C VAL A 528 -15.76 19.04 22.74
N GLY A 529 -16.94 18.43 22.55
CA GLY A 529 -17.93 18.32 23.61
C GLY A 529 -19.31 17.88 23.16
N GLY A 530 -20.07 17.28 24.09
CA GLY A 530 -21.46 16.86 23.87
C GLY A 530 -21.60 15.63 22.98
N ASP A 531 -22.79 15.47 22.40
CA ASP A 531 -23.21 14.34 21.56
C ASP A 531 -23.67 14.78 20.15
N ILE A 532 -23.42 16.04 19.80
CA ILE A 532 -23.80 16.66 18.54
C ILE A 532 -22.57 17.28 17.88
N LEU A 533 -22.43 17.06 16.58
CA LEU A 533 -21.50 17.80 15.74
C LEU A 533 -22.22 19.00 15.14
N THR A 534 -21.72 20.21 15.43
CA THR A 534 -22.21 21.46 14.85
C THR A 534 -21.11 22.11 14.01
N LEU A 535 -21.43 22.49 12.77
CA LEU A 535 -20.55 23.30 11.92
C LEU A 535 -21.32 24.54 11.50
N ASN A 536 -20.92 25.69 12.08
CA ASN A 536 -21.68 26.94 11.98
C ASN A 536 -23.18 26.70 12.31
N ASP A 537 -24.08 27.40 11.60
CA ASP A 537 -25.53 27.15 11.63
C ASP A 537 -25.98 26.27 10.45
N ASP A 538 -25.03 25.75 9.64
CA ASP A 538 -25.33 24.99 8.41
C ASP A 538 -25.51 23.48 8.66
N ILE A 539 -24.79 22.92 9.64
CA ILE A 539 -24.82 21.47 9.95
C ILE A 539 -25.04 21.28 11.45
N THR A 540 -26.00 20.43 11.79
CA THR A 540 -26.24 19.95 13.15
C THR A 540 -26.65 18.49 13.06
N LEU A 541 -25.76 17.58 13.47
CA LEU A 541 -25.98 16.13 13.38
C LEU A 541 -25.67 15.46 14.72
N ASN A 542 -26.50 14.51 15.13
CA ASN A 542 -26.20 13.70 16.31
C ASN A 542 -25.07 12.72 15.97
N VAL A 543 -24.10 12.60 16.86
CA VAL A 543 -22.98 11.67 16.71
C VAL A 543 -23.45 10.20 16.53
N PRO A 544 -24.50 9.71 17.22
CA PRO A 544 -25.04 8.38 16.96
C PRO A 544 -25.54 8.16 15.53
N ASP A 545 -26.11 9.19 14.89
CA ASP A 545 -26.61 9.10 13.52
C ASP A 545 -25.42 8.99 12.54
N ILE A 546 -24.40 9.83 12.72
CA ILE A 546 -23.15 9.77 11.95
C ILE A 546 -22.50 8.39 12.09
N HIS A 547 -22.36 7.90 13.32
CA HIS A 547 -21.76 6.61 13.62
C HIS A 547 -22.52 5.47 12.93
N SER A 548 -23.85 5.45 13.04
CA SER A 548 -24.69 4.42 12.41
C SER A 548 -24.56 4.43 10.89
N THR A 549 -24.61 5.62 10.27
CA THR A 549 -24.43 5.77 8.83
C THR A 549 -23.05 5.29 8.38
N TYR A 550 -22.00 5.68 9.08
CA TYR A 550 -20.62 5.36 8.71
C TYR A 550 -20.28 3.87 8.84
N TYR A 551 -20.63 3.24 9.96
CA TYR A 551 -20.20 1.87 10.24
C TYR A 551 -21.05 0.80 9.57
N ASN A 552 -22.30 1.10 9.21
CA ASN A 552 -23.23 0.10 8.68
C ASN A 552 -23.38 0.16 7.14
N ALA A 553 -22.93 1.24 6.48
CA ALA A 553 -23.19 1.44 5.05
C ALA A 553 -22.60 0.33 4.16
N LEU A 554 -21.35 -0.09 4.40
CA LEU A 554 -20.72 -1.13 3.59
C LEU A 554 -21.36 -2.51 3.80
N GLU A 555 -21.65 -2.87 5.05
CA GLU A 555 -22.35 -4.11 5.40
C GLU A 555 -23.72 -4.17 4.69
N GLN A 556 -24.51 -3.10 4.79
CA GLN A 556 -25.81 -3.01 4.13
C GLN A 556 -25.72 -3.17 2.62
N LEU A 557 -24.68 -2.63 1.98
CA LEU A 557 -24.47 -2.76 0.53
C LEU A 557 -24.08 -4.18 0.12
N LEU A 558 -23.29 -4.88 0.93
CA LEU A 558 -22.80 -6.22 0.61
C LEU A 558 -23.83 -7.32 0.93
N GLU A 559 -24.74 -7.05 1.87
CA GLU A 559 -25.81 -7.98 2.26
C GLU A 559 -27.13 -7.76 1.50
N SER A 560 -27.28 -6.65 0.76
CA SER A 560 -28.41 -6.38 -0.14
C SER A 560 -28.29 -7.09 -1.48
#